data_AF-A0A956JJ91-F1
#
_entry.id   AF-A0A956JJ91-F1
#
_cell.length_a   1.000
_cell.length_b   1.000
_cell.length_c   1.000
_cell.angle_alpha   90.00
_cell.angle_beta   90.00
_cell.angle_gamma   90.00
#
_symmetry.space_group_name_H-M   'P 1'
#
loop_
_entity.id
_entity.type
_entity.pdbx_description
1 polymer ?
#
loop_
_entity_poly.entity_id
_entity_poly.type
_entity_poly.pdbx_seq_one_letter_code
_entity_poly.pdbx_strand_id
1 'polypeptide(L)' 'GNVWEWTDSAEAGQRILRGGGWMDSLRDQLRADARILVLPTLASLQFGIRCARDRRPQPGD' A
#
# COMPACT_ATOMS: atom_id res chain seq x y z
N GLY A 1 -5.53 -2.91 8.71
CA GLY A 1 -4.51 -2.22 9.54
C GLY A 1 -4.94 -0.79 9.79
N ASN A 2 -4.11 0.08 10.38
CA ASN A 2 -4.53 1.45 10.71
C ASN A 2 -4.92 2.26 9.46
N VAL A 3 -4.09 2.23 8.43
CA VAL A 3 -4.34 2.90 7.15
C VAL A 3 -3.89 2.00 6.00
N TRP A 4 -4.55 2.14 4.86
CA TRP A 4 -4.05 1.61 3.59
C TRP A 4 -2.82 2.39 3.16
N GLU A 5 -1.75 1.69 2.82
CA GLU A 5 -0.47 2.31 2.48
C GLU A 5 -0.24 2.30 0.97
N TRP A 6 0.08 3.47 0.39
CA TRP A 6 0.44 3.59 -1.02
C TRP A 6 1.69 2.78 -1.36
N THR A 7 1.67 2.16 -2.54
CA THR A 7 2.84 1.51 -3.13
C THR A 7 3.16 2.13 -4.48
N ASP A 8 4.40 1.93 -4.96
CA ASP A 8 4.76 2.33 -6.33
C ASP A 8 4.21 1.36 -7.40
N SER A 9 3.65 0.21 -7.01
CA SER A 9 3.03 -0.72 -7.95
C SER A 9 1.72 -0.16 -8.53
N ALA A 10 1.50 -0.41 -9.82
CA ALA A 10 0.33 0.07 -10.55
C ALA A 10 -0.27 -1.02 -11.44
N GLU A 11 -1.58 -0.96 -11.65
CA GLU A 11 -2.33 -1.87 -12.51
C GLU A 11 -3.46 -1.09 -13.19
N ALA A 12 -3.59 -1.19 -14.52
CA ALA A 12 -4.64 -0.54 -15.30
C ALA A 12 -4.82 0.98 -15.02
N GLY A 13 -3.72 1.71 -14.82
CA GLY A 13 -3.75 3.15 -14.53
C GLY A 13 -4.10 3.53 -13.09
N GLN A 14 -4.29 2.54 -12.21
CA GLN A 14 -4.54 2.71 -10.78
C GLN A 14 -3.30 2.31 -9.98
N ARG A 15 -3.17 2.82 -8.75
CA ARG A 15 -2.13 2.41 -7.80
C ARG A 15 -2.65 1.36 -6.85
N ILE A 16 -1.74 0.48 -6.43
CA ILE A 16 -2.02 -0.57 -5.46
C ILE A 16 -1.75 -0.06 -4.04
N LEU A 17 -2.72 -0.22 -3.14
CA LEU A 17 -2.55 0.00 -1.70
C LEU A 17 -2.61 -1.33 -0.95
N ARG A 18 -1.90 -1.39 0.20
CA ARG A 18 -1.76 -2.60 1.03
C ARG A 18 -2.00 -2.31 2.52
N GLY A 19 -2.23 -3.36 3.31
CA GLY A 19 -2.21 -3.30 4.78
C GLY A 19 -3.56 -3.09 5.50
N GLY A 20 -4.61 -2.69 4.78
CA GLY A 20 -5.94 -2.44 5.34
C GLY A 20 -6.03 -1.14 6.17
N GLY A 21 -7.20 -0.52 6.24
CA GLY A 21 -7.51 0.68 7.02
C GLY A 21 -8.36 0.42 8.28
N TRP A 22 -8.44 1.43 9.16
CA TRP A 22 -9.10 1.30 10.48
C TRP A 22 -10.62 1.07 10.42
N MET A 23 -11.26 1.31 9.26
CA MET A 23 -12.67 0.99 9.03
C MET A 23 -12.89 -0.42 8.47
N ASP A 24 -11.84 -1.14 8.10
CA ASP A 24 -11.97 -2.44 7.46
C ASP A 24 -12.22 -3.54 8.50
N SER A 25 -13.35 -4.22 8.36
CA SER A 25 -13.75 -5.35 9.20
C SER A 25 -13.81 -6.67 8.44
N LEU A 26 -13.74 -6.63 7.11
CA LEU A 26 -13.79 -7.82 6.26
C LEU A 26 -12.44 -8.54 6.29
N ARG A 27 -12.47 -9.84 6.60
CA ARG A 27 -11.27 -10.68 6.72
C ARG A 27 -10.37 -10.58 5.49
N ASP A 28 -10.94 -10.54 4.29
CA ASP A 28 -10.19 -10.50 3.03
C ASP A 28 -9.41 -9.19 2.82
N GLN A 29 -9.81 -8.11 3.49
CA GLN A 29 -9.11 -6.82 3.45
C GLN A 29 -7.95 -6.75 4.46
N LEU A 30 -7.96 -7.65 5.45
CA LEU A 30 -6.98 -7.70 6.54
C LEU A 30 -5.88 -8.74 6.31
N ARG A 31 -5.93 -9.49 5.20
CA ARG A 31 -4.89 -10.45 4.83
C ARG A 31 -3.63 -9.73 4.34
N ALA A 32 -2.46 -10.34 4.52
CA ALA A 32 -1.19 -9.77 4.07
C ALA A 32 -1.10 -9.64 2.54
N ASP A 33 -1.81 -10.49 1.81
CA ASP A 33 -1.90 -10.48 0.36
C ASP A 33 -2.99 -9.53 -0.19
N ALA A 34 -3.82 -8.96 0.68
CA ALA A 34 -4.89 -8.05 0.30
C ALA A 34 -4.35 -6.81 -0.43
N ARG A 35 -5.00 -6.47 -1.55
CA ARG A 35 -4.69 -5.30 -2.36
C ARG A 35 -5.96 -4.60 -2.81
N ILE A 36 -5.93 -3.27 -2.85
CA ILE A 36 -6.98 -2.45 -3.47
C ILE A 36 -6.38 -1.59 -4.57
N LEU A 37 -7.19 -1.28 -5.58
CA LEU A 37 -6.82 -0.40 -6.69
C LEU A 37 -7.55 0.94 -6.53
N VAL A 38 -6.78 2.02 -6.57
CA VAL A 38 -7.32 3.38 -6.42
C VAL A 38 -6.72 4.31 -7.48
N LEU A 39 -7.49 5.35 -7.85
CA LEU A 39 -6.96 6.41 -8.70
C LEU A 39 -5.84 7.15 -7.96
N PRO A 40 -4.72 7.49 -8.62
CA PRO A 40 -3.59 8.18 -7.97
C PRO A 40 -3.94 9.58 -7.44
N THR A 41 -5.04 10.17 -7.92
CA THR A 41 -5.54 11.47 -7.48
C THR A 41 -6.49 11.39 -6.27
N LEU A 42 -6.88 10.17 -5.86
CA LEU A 42 -7.81 9.99 -4.74
C LEU A 42 -7.09 10.20 -3.41
N ALA A 43 -7.67 11.03 -2.55
CA ALA A 43 -7.25 11.21 -1.17
C ALA A 43 -8.35 10.70 -0.23
N SER A 44 -7.96 10.02 0.85
CA SER A 44 -8.87 9.52 1.88
C SER A 44 -8.17 9.56 3.23
N LEU A 45 -8.95 9.78 4.30
CA LEU A 45 -8.48 9.72 5.69
C LEU A 45 -7.98 8.33 6.11
N GLN A 46 -8.30 7.31 5.32
CA GLN A 46 -7.82 5.95 5.54
C GLN A 46 -6.53 5.63 4.78
N PHE A 47 -6.00 6.57 3.99
CA PHE A 47 -4.80 6.34 3.18
C PHE A 47 -3.59 7.01 3.83
N GLY A 48 -2.49 6.28 3.94
CA GLY A 48 -1.22 6.75 4.50
C GLY A 48 -0.03 6.32 3.66
N ILE A 49 1.17 6.63 4.14
CA ILE A 49 2.42 6.34 3.44
C ILE A 49 3.39 5.59 4.36
N ARG A 50 4.17 4.70 3.74
CA ARG A 50 5.37 4.12 4.32
C ARG A 50 6.47 4.19 3.29
N CYS A 51 7.52 4.95 3.61
CA CYS A 51 8.63 5.12 2.67
C CYS A 51 9.52 3.87 2.67
N ALA A 52 9.98 3.49 1.48
CA ALA A 52 11.04 2.52 1.27
C ALA A 52 12.25 3.22 0.64
N ARG A 53 13.42 2.60 0.75
CA ARG A 53 14.64 3.03 0.07
C ARG A 53 15.42 1.82 -0.38
N ASP A 54 16.19 1.99 -1.45
CA ASP A 54 17.09 0.94 -1.91
C ASP A 54 18.13 0.61 -0.83
N ARG A 55 18.51 -0.67 -0.79
CA ARG A 55 19.61 -1.10 0.05
C ARG A 55 20.90 -0.52 -0.54
N ARG A 56 21.69 0.18 0.29
CA ARG A 56 23.04 0.60 -0.13
C ARG A 56 23.85 -0.66 -0.48
N PRO A 57 24.50 -0.73 -1.65
CA PRO A 57 25.39 -1.84 -1.97
C PRO A 57 26.48 -1.95 -0.91
N GLN A 58 26.79 -3.17 -0.46
CA GLN A 58 27.96 -3.41 0.39
C GLN A 58 29.14 -3.90 -0.44
N PRO A 59 30.40 -3.61 -0.06
CA PRO A 59 31.56 -4.17 -0.74
C PRO A 59 31.49 -5.70 -0.73
N GLY A 60 31.37 -6.31 -1.92
CA GLY A 60 31.29 -7.77 -2.10
C GLY A 60 29.92 -8.34 -2.47
N ASP A 61 28.89 -7.51 -2.68
CA ASP A 61 27.69 -7.88 -3.46
C ASP A 61 28.05 -8.15 -4.94
#